data_AF-A0A2J6RPB5-F1
#
_entry.id   AF-A0A2J6RPB5-F1
#
_cell.length_a   1.000
_cell.length_b   1.000
_cell.length_c   1.000
_cell.angle_alpha   90.00
_cell.angle_beta   90.00
_cell.angle_gamma   90.00
#
_symmetry.space_group_name_H-M   'P 1'
#
loop_
_entity.id
_entity.type
_entity.pdbx_description
1 polymer ?
#
loop_
_entity_poly.entity_id
_entity_poly.type
_entity_poly.pdbx_seq_one_letter_code
_entity_poly.pdbx_strand_id
1 'polypeptide(L)'
;MALDRGGLFLDLSHQLDHLWYRKTWRRIIEGYSLREFTFSQDRVPAMAGITRYFASALEDVPILGLWTWLTCQGCVLYTIGSKYADQEGQVLEHLKLLDRAVQWRGTPYASPVESAQVKVEGAVQEIEIRPFTEGSSHKPPYFLVLGEDLKPTVKTKIPWRCAGQFDAGDASEAAIYLCLLLFSETKSSEPDYACEVFLILEPVEIRSAVKYKRVGMARIWGRSPTFNAAKTISIVLV
;
A
#
# COMPACT_ATOMS: atom_id res chain seq x y z
N MET A 1 -9.56 -39.98 31.42
CA MET A 1 -10.66 -39.00 31.52
C MET A 1 -10.03 -37.62 31.66
N ALA A 2 -10.29 -36.73 30.67
CA ALA A 2 -10.16 -35.24 30.62
C ALA A 2 -8.82 -34.57 31.07
N LEU A 3 -8.01 -34.00 30.15
CA LEU A 3 -8.02 -32.61 29.57
C LEU A 3 -7.43 -31.55 30.52
N ASP A 4 -6.19 -31.09 30.34
CA ASP A 4 -5.68 -30.03 29.45
C ASP A 4 -6.14 -28.60 29.80
N ARG A 5 -5.16 -27.72 30.07
CA ARG A 5 -5.05 -26.35 29.52
C ARG A 5 -3.68 -25.77 29.87
N GLY A 6 -2.77 -25.89 28.90
CA GLY A 6 -1.47 -25.21 28.89
C GLY A 6 -1.59 -23.68 28.92
N GLY A 7 -0.95 -23.08 29.91
CA GLY A 7 -0.60 -21.65 29.90
C GLY A 7 0.79 -21.50 29.26
N LEU A 8 0.83 -21.04 28.01
CA LEU A 8 2.06 -20.56 27.38
C LEU A 8 2.35 -19.16 27.90
N PHE A 9 3.10 -19.10 29.00
CA PHE A 9 3.94 -17.94 29.29
C PHE A 9 5.14 -18.01 28.32
N LEU A 10 5.29 -17.00 27.47
CA LEU A 10 6.53 -16.74 26.76
C LEU A 10 7.07 -15.39 27.22
N ASP A 11 8.07 -15.49 28.09
CA ASP A 11 9.08 -14.48 28.36
C ASP A 11 9.87 -14.23 27.07
N LEU A 12 9.83 -13.00 26.56
CA LEU A 12 10.53 -12.58 25.34
C LEU A 12 11.23 -11.25 25.62
N SER A 13 12.43 -11.37 26.17
CA SER A 13 13.39 -10.28 26.31
C SER A 13 13.88 -9.79 24.93
N HIS A 14 13.28 -8.70 24.47
CA HIS A 14 13.91 -7.46 23.99
C HIS A 14 14.91 -7.42 22.82
N GLN A 15 15.04 -8.43 21.95
CA GLN A 15 15.78 -8.27 20.67
C GLN A 15 15.15 -8.92 19.42
N LEU A 16 13.91 -9.41 19.49
CA LEU A 16 13.16 -9.99 18.36
C LEU A 16 12.27 -8.96 17.60
N ASP A 17 12.50 -7.66 17.83
CA ASP A 17 11.44 -6.65 18.01
C ASP A 17 10.87 -5.95 16.76
N HIS A 18 11.36 -6.17 15.54
CA HIS A 18 10.77 -5.50 14.35
C HIS A 18 10.41 -6.47 13.22
N LEU A 19 11.27 -7.46 12.96
CA LEU A 19 11.04 -8.46 11.90
C LEU A 19 9.83 -9.35 12.18
N TRP A 20 9.62 -9.74 13.45
CA TRP A 20 8.46 -10.53 13.84
C TRP A 20 7.18 -9.72 13.64
N TYR A 21 7.10 -8.50 14.18
CA TYR A 21 5.93 -7.64 14.01
C TYR A 21 5.63 -7.36 12.54
N ARG A 22 6.64 -7.11 11.69
CA ARG A 22 6.45 -6.91 10.25
C ARG A 22 5.87 -8.15 9.55
N LYS A 23 6.37 -9.35 9.88
CA LYS A 23 5.85 -10.63 9.35
C LYS A 23 4.44 -10.92 9.85
N THR A 24 4.18 -10.69 11.14
CA THR A 24 2.87 -10.90 11.77
C THR A 24 1.84 -9.93 11.21
N TRP A 25 2.18 -8.65 11.12
CA TRP A 25 1.37 -7.63 10.45
C TRP A 25 1.02 -8.07 9.04
N ARG A 26 2.01 -8.38 8.20
CA ARG A 26 1.80 -8.87 6.83
C ARG A 26 0.77 -10.00 6.78
N ARG A 27 0.98 -11.07 7.56
CA ARG A 27 0.08 -12.24 7.57
C ARG A 27 -1.34 -11.86 7.98
N ILE A 28 -1.49 -10.99 8.99
CA ILE A 28 -2.80 -10.51 9.44
C ILE A 28 -3.47 -9.71 8.32
N ILE A 29 -2.73 -8.81 7.65
CA ILE A 29 -3.26 -7.98 6.56
C ILE A 29 -3.63 -8.80 5.32
N GLU A 30 -2.81 -9.78 4.94
CA GLU A 30 -3.10 -10.71 3.86
C GLU A 30 -4.39 -11.49 4.17
N GLY A 31 -4.45 -12.11 5.35
CA GLY A 31 -5.62 -12.86 5.79
C GLY A 31 -6.86 -11.99 5.94
N TYR A 32 -6.70 -10.73 6.34
CA TYR A 32 -7.79 -9.77 6.44
C TYR A 32 -8.29 -9.32 5.07
N SER A 33 -7.38 -9.02 4.14
CA SER A 33 -7.69 -8.53 2.79
C SER A 33 -8.43 -9.56 1.93
N LEU A 34 -8.22 -10.84 2.23
CA LEU A 34 -8.86 -11.98 1.57
C LEU A 34 -10.18 -12.41 2.22
N ARG A 35 -10.54 -11.86 3.40
CA ARG A 35 -11.76 -12.27 4.10
C ARG A 35 -13.00 -11.68 3.44
N GLU A 36 -13.97 -12.54 3.20
CA GLU A 36 -15.36 -12.16 3.01
C GLU A 36 -16.01 -11.94 4.37
N PHE A 37 -16.28 -10.68 4.71
CA PHE A 37 -16.94 -10.34 5.96
C PHE A 37 -18.43 -10.65 5.85
N THR A 38 -18.98 -11.38 6.83
CA THR A 38 -20.44 -11.58 6.95
C THR A 38 -21.17 -10.24 7.06
N PHE A 39 -20.56 -9.26 7.74
CA PHE A 39 -21.05 -7.89 7.81
C PHE A 39 -19.96 -6.91 7.36
N SER A 40 -20.17 -6.24 6.22
CA SER A 40 -19.19 -5.31 5.64
C SER A 40 -18.82 -4.15 6.57
N GLN A 41 -19.71 -3.77 7.48
CA GLN A 41 -19.49 -2.74 8.50
C GLN A 41 -18.42 -3.11 9.55
N ASP A 42 -18.16 -4.40 9.78
CA ASP A 42 -17.16 -4.87 10.76
C ASP A 42 -15.73 -4.74 10.27
N ARG A 43 -15.58 -4.45 8.96
CA ARG A 43 -14.30 -4.29 8.30
C ARG A 43 -13.48 -3.20 9.02
N VAL A 44 -14.01 -1.98 9.12
CA VAL A 44 -13.30 -0.84 9.72
C VAL A 44 -12.96 -1.06 11.21
N PRO A 45 -13.90 -1.48 12.09
CA PRO A 45 -13.60 -1.77 13.50
C PRO A 45 -12.52 -2.84 13.71
N ALA A 46 -12.56 -3.93 12.93
CA ALA A 46 -11.55 -4.99 13.04
C ALA A 46 -10.14 -4.47 12.71
N MET A 47 -10.00 -3.62 11.68
CA MET A 47 -8.72 -2.99 11.35
C MET A 47 -8.28 -1.95 12.36
N ALA A 48 -9.22 -1.18 12.92
CA ALA A 48 -8.90 -0.26 14.00
C ALA A 48 -8.31 -1.01 15.20
N GLY A 49 -8.88 -2.17 15.55
CA GLY A 49 -8.35 -3.05 16.60
C GLY A 49 -6.95 -3.58 16.31
N ILE A 50 -6.73 -4.13 15.11
CA ILE A 50 -5.42 -4.64 14.66
C ILE A 50 -4.39 -3.50 14.65
N THR A 51 -4.74 -2.36 14.05
CA THR A 51 -3.85 -1.20 13.96
C THR A 51 -3.49 -0.66 15.35
N ARG A 52 -4.46 -0.57 16.26
CA ARG A 52 -4.22 -0.12 17.64
C ARG A 52 -3.27 -1.05 18.39
N TYR A 53 -3.40 -2.37 18.21
CA TYR A 53 -2.48 -3.33 18.81
C TYR A 53 -1.05 -3.10 18.34
N PHE A 54 -0.81 -3.00 17.03
CA PHE A 54 0.54 -2.80 16.49
C PHE A 54 1.10 -1.41 16.82
N ALA A 55 0.28 -0.36 16.77
CA ALA A 55 0.68 0.98 17.20
C ALA A 55 1.16 1.00 18.66
N SER A 56 0.42 0.32 19.55
CA SER A 56 0.80 0.21 20.95
C SER A 56 2.03 -0.68 21.16
N ALA A 57 2.17 -1.75 20.39
CA ALA A 57 3.25 -2.72 20.56
C ALA A 57 4.58 -2.24 19.96
N LEU A 58 4.53 -1.37 18.94
CA LEU A 58 5.71 -0.83 18.26
C LEU A 58 6.05 0.61 18.68
N GLU A 59 5.26 1.20 19.59
CA GLU A 59 5.31 2.62 19.93
C GLU A 59 5.27 3.54 18.69
N ASP A 60 4.61 3.07 17.64
CA ASP A 60 4.62 3.70 16.32
C ASP A 60 3.27 4.35 16.02
N VAL A 61 3.31 5.42 15.23
CA VAL A 61 2.12 6.03 14.68
C VAL A 61 1.82 5.33 13.36
N PRO A 62 0.72 4.59 13.23
CA PRO A 62 0.38 3.88 11.99
C PRO A 62 0.06 4.90 10.90
N ILE A 63 1.10 5.32 10.17
CA ILE A 63 0.99 6.15 8.97
C ILE A 63 0.38 5.27 7.89
N LEU A 64 1.00 4.12 7.60
CA LEU A 64 0.72 3.24 6.47
C LEU A 64 -0.56 2.39 6.57
N GLY A 65 -1.06 2.12 7.78
CA GLY A 65 -2.19 1.22 8.00
C GLY A 65 -3.57 1.87 7.85
N LEU A 66 -3.78 3.08 8.35
CA LEU A 66 -5.15 3.62 8.41
C LEU A 66 -5.65 4.17 7.07
N TRP A 67 -4.84 4.98 6.39
CA TRP A 67 -5.25 5.72 5.19
C TRP A 67 -5.41 4.89 3.91
N THR A 68 -4.44 4.04 3.56
CA THR A 68 -4.46 3.20 2.35
C THR A 68 -5.56 2.15 2.39
N TRP A 69 -6.08 1.79 3.57
CA TRP A 69 -7.06 0.72 3.74
C TRP A 69 -8.48 1.20 3.92
N LEU A 70 -8.69 2.39 4.50
CA LEU A 70 -10.02 2.99 4.59
C LEU A 70 -10.64 3.25 3.20
N THR A 71 -9.82 3.36 2.15
CA THR A 71 -10.27 3.66 0.78
C THR A 71 -10.22 2.46 -0.18
N CYS A 72 -9.70 1.30 0.26
CA CYS A 72 -9.57 0.13 -0.62
C CYS A 72 -10.85 -0.70 -0.65
N GLN A 73 -11.51 -0.79 -1.81
CA GLN A 73 -12.55 -1.80 -2.08
C GLN A 73 -11.98 -3.13 -2.62
N GLY A 74 -10.68 -3.42 -2.40
CA GLY A 74 -9.98 -4.58 -2.98
C GLY A 74 -8.97 -5.25 -2.06
N CYS A 75 -8.31 -6.29 -2.57
CA CYS A 75 -7.31 -7.07 -1.84
C CYS A 75 -5.97 -6.31 -1.74
N VAL A 76 -5.48 -6.05 -0.53
CA VAL A 76 -4.21 -5.35 -0.26
C VAL A 76 -3.01 -6.32 -0.21
N LEU A 77 -3.10 -7.45 -0.93
CA LEU A 77 -2.03 -8.46 -1.03
C LEU A 77 -0.70 -7.90 -1.60
N TYR A 78 -0.71 -6.70 -2.15
CA TYR A 78 0.38 -6.17 -2.97
C TYR A 78 1.34 -5.23 -2.24
N THR A 79 1.10 -4.88 -0.97
CA THR A 79 1.88 -3.83 -0.26
C THR A 79 3.04 -4.31 0.59
N ILE A 80 3.26 -5.61 0.79
CA ILE A 80 4.31 -6.05 1.73
C ILE A 80 5.03 -7.30 1.24
N GLY A 81 6.07 -7.08 0.42
CA GLY A 81 7.05 -8.09 0.04
C GLY A 81 6.48 -9.13 -0.91
N SER A 82 7.24 -9.45 -1.95
CA SER A 82 6.88 -10.62 -2.76
C SER A 82 6.85 -11.89 -1.89
N LYS A 83 6.14 -12.94 -2.33
CA LYS A 83 6.32 -14.31 -1.79
C LYS A 83 7.79 -14.79 -1.80
N TYR A 84 8.66 -14.04 -2.48
CA TYR A 84 10.09 -14.24 -2.69
C TYR A 84 10.94 -13.12 -2.05
N ALA A 85 10.40 -12.37 -1.09
CA ALA A 85 11.19 -11.42 -0.34
C ALA A 85 12.25 -12.22 0.42
N ASP A 86 13.46 -12.25 -0.13
CA ASP A 86 14.66 -12.66 0.59
C ASP A 86 14.67 -11.94 1.93
N GLN A 87 15.08 -12.66 2.97
CA GLN A 87 15.05 -12.15 4.34
C GLN A 87 15.99 -10.95 4.57
N GLU A 88 16.71 -10.52 3.53
CA GLU A 88 17.79 -9.53 3.54
C GLU A 88 17.56 -8.33 2.60
N GLY A 89 16.32 -8.05 2.18
CA GLY A 89 16.00 -6.84 1.41
C GLY A 89 15.97 -5.58 2.28
N GLN A 90 16.58 -4.49 1.82
CA GLN A 90 16.45 -3.19 2.47
C GLN A 90 15.15 -2.53 2.00
N VAL A 91 14.34 -2.06 2.95
CA VAL A 91 13.15 -1.26 2.64
C VAL A 91 13.35 0.15 3.18
N LEU A 92 13.10 1.12 2.30
CA LEU A 92 13.21 2.54 2.59
C LEU A 92 11.82 3.17 2.43
N GLU A 93 11.32 3.79 3.49
CA GLU A 93 10.07 4.54 3.47
C GLU A 93 10.32 5.96 2.95
N HIS A 94 9.45 6.44 2.07
CA HIS A 94 9.60 7.73 1.37
C HIS A 94 8.55 8.76 1.75
N LEU A 95 7.74 8.45 2.77
CA LEU A 95 6.63 9.28 3.19
C LEU A 95 6.80 9.80 4.59
N LYS A 96 6.51 11.09 4.73
CA LYS A 96 6.40 11.76 6.01
C LYS A 96 4.97 12.25 6.20
N LEU A 97 4.32 11.75 7.25
CA LEU A 97 3.02 12.28 7.67
C LEU A 97 3.23 13.65 8.32
N LEU A 98 2.53 14.67 7.82
CA LEU A 98 2.58 16.03 8.35
C LEU A 98 1.37 16.35 9.21
N ASP A 99 0.18 15.93 8.77
CA ASP A 99 -1.08 16.18 9.47
C ASP A 99 -2.13 15.11 9.14
N ARG A 100 -3.08 14.92 10.04
CA ARG A 100 -4.23 14.02 9.85
C ARG A 100 -5.48 14.58 10.52
N ALA A 101 -6.59 14.50 9.83
CA ALA A 101 -7.90 14.85 10.36
C ALA A 101 -8.88 13.73 10.01
N VAL A 102 -9.49 13.12 11.03
CA VAL A 102 -10.54 12.11 10.87
C VAL A 102 -11.74 12.56 11.67
N GLN A 103 -12.87 12.72 10.99
CA GLN A 103 -14.17 13.00 11.59
C GLN A 103 -14.98 11.71 11.57
N TRP A 104 -15.48 11.34 12.75
CA TRP A 104 -16.33 10.17 12.93
C TRP A 104 -17.76 10.66 13.14
N ARG A 105 -18.75 9.92 12.63
CA ARG A 105 -20.18 10.25 12.85
C ARG A 105 -20.62 10.12 14.32
N GLY A 106 -19.78 9.53 15.17
CA GLY A 106 -20.06 9.24 16.56
C GLY A 106 -18.78 8.92 17.31
N THR A 107 -18.82 7.89 18.16
CA THR A 107 -17.66 7.47 18.96
C THR A 107 -16.46 7.12 18.07
N PRO A 108 -15.29 7.78 18.26
CA PRO A 108 -14.09 7.48 17.51
C PRO A 108 -13.74 5.99 17.56
N TYR A 109 -13.31 5.44 16.41
CA TYR A 109 -12.95 4.03 16.25
C TYR A 109 -14.09 3.01 16.44
N ALA A 110 -15.31 3.46 16.73
CA ALA A 110 -16.48 2.61 16.95
C ALA A 110 -17.70 3.02 16.11
N SER A 111 -17.60 4.10 15.32
CA SER A 111 -18.64 4.59 14.41
C SER A 111 -18.10 4.67 12.98
N PRO A 112 -18.94 4.85 11.95
CA PRO A 112 -18.46 5.13 10.60
C PRO A 112 -17.66 6.44 10.52
N VAL A 113 -16.66 6.47 9.64
CA VAL A 113 -15.93 7.69 9.28
C VAL A 113 -16.87 8.58 8.47
N GLU A 114 -16.97 9.85 8.87
CA GLU A 114 -17.69 10.89 8.13
C GLU A 114 -16.80 11.53 7.07
N SER A 115 -15.58 11.90 7.46
CA SER A 115 -14.56 12.40 6.54
C SER A 115 -13.17 12.04 7.06
N ALA A 116 -12.22 11.84 6.15
CA ALA A 116 -10.83 11.63 6.53
C ALA A 116 -9.88 12.28 5.53
N GLN A 117 -8.88 12.96 6.05
CA GLN A 117 -7.87 13.68 5.28
C GLN A 117 -6.50 13.53 5.92
N VAL A 118 -5.49 13.48 5.08
CA VAL A 118 -4.10 13.45 5.53
C VAL A 118 -3.27 14.40 4.69
N LYS A 119 -2.28 15.01 5.32
CA LYS A 119 -1.26 15.81 4.65
C LYS A 119 0.06 15.09 4.78
N VAL A 120 0.70 14.84 3.66
CA VAL A 120 1.96 14.09 3.59
C VAL A 120 2.98 14.84 2.77
N GLU A 121 4.25 14.57 3.04
CA GLU A 121 5.37 14.96 2.20
C GLU A 121 6.04 13.69 1.68
N GLY A 122 6.29 13.64 0.38
CA GLY A 122 6.91 12.48 -0.26
C GLY A 122 7.25 12.72 -1.72
N ALA A 123 8.00 11.79 -2.30
CA ALA A 123 8.42 11.88 -3.69
C ALA A 123 7.26 11.57 -4.65
N VAL A 124 7.08 12.40 -5.67
CA VAL A 124 6.01 12.25 -6.67
C VAL A 124 6.55 12.24 -8.08
N GLN A 125 5.76 11.68 -8.99
CA GLN A 125 6.00 11.70 -10.42
C GLN A 125 4.67 11.70 -11.17
N GLU A 126 4.56 12.48 -12.24
CA GLU A 126 3.46 12.32 -13.19
C GLU A 126 3.78 11.16 -14.13
N ILE A 127 2.89 10.18 -14.19
CA ILE A 127 3.07 8.96 -14.96
C ILE A 127 1.83 8.78 -15.85
N GLU A 128 2.05 8.70 -17.15
CA GLU A 128 1.05 8.18 -18.06
C GLU A 128 0.95 6.66 -17.85
N ILE A 129 -0.22 6.20 -17.41
CA ILE A 129 -0.50 4.78 -17.19
C ILE A 129 -1.39 4.32 -18.35
N ARG A 130 -0.93 3.34 -19.11
CA ARG A 130 -1.66 2.81 -20.27
C ARG A 130 -1.96 1.32 -20.10
N PRO A 131 -3.24 0.91 -20.09
CA PRO A 131 -3.61 -0.50 -20.15
C PRO A 131 -3.30 -1.10 -21.53
N PHE A 132 -3.07 -2.40 -21.60
CA PHE A 132 -2.84 -3.13 -22.84
C PHE A 132 -3.23 -4.60 -22.69
N THR A 133 -3.64 -5.24 -23.79
CA THR A 133 -4.31 -6.54 -23.80
C THR A 133 -3.53 -7.65 -23.08
N GLU A 134 -2.24 -7.79 -23.37
CA GLU A 134 -1.39 -8.83 -22.78
C GLU A 134 -1.19 -8.59 -21.28
N GLY A 135 -1.01 -7.32 -20.88
CA GLY A 135 -0.82 -6.92 -19.49
C GLY A 135 -2.06 -7.16 -18.64
N SER A 136 -3.25 -6.87 -19.19
CA SER A 136 -4.54 -7.02 -18.52
C SER A 136 -4.90 -8.46 -18.15
N SER A 137 -4.25 -9.45 -18.78
CA SER A 137 -4.48 -10.88 -18.45
C SER A 137 -3.82 -11.33 -17.14
N HIS A 138 -2.95 -10.51 -16.54
CA HIS A 138 -2.21 -10.82 -15.32
C HIS A 138 -2.93 -10.32 -14.07
N LYS A 139 -2.58 -10.89 -12.91
CA LYS A 139 -3.10 -10.45 -11.60
C LYS A 139 -1.94 -10.15 -10.65
N PRO A 140 -1.67 -8.86 -10.33
CA PRO A 140 -2.35 -7.67 -10.85
C PRO A 140 -1.97 -7.43 -12.33
N PRO A 141 -2.77 -6.65 -13.09
CA PRO A 141 -2.45 -6.34 -14.46
C PRO A 141 -1.16 -5.53 -14.58
N TYR A 142 -0.47 -5.69 -15.71
CA TYR A 142 0.66 -4.85 -16.08
C TYR A 142 0.20 -3.62 -16.86
N PHE A 143 0.92 -2.52 -16.70
CA PHE A 143 0.71 -1.27 -17.43
C PHE A 143 1.96 -0.89 -18.22
N LEU A 144 1.77 -0.25 -19.36
CA LEU A 144 2.84 0.51 -20.01
C LEU A 144 2.91 1.88 -19.34
N VAL A 145 4.11 2.25 -18.89
CA VAL A 145 4.38 3.51 -18.21
C VAL A 145 5.57 4.21 -18.85
N LEU A 146 5.77 5.49 -18.57
CA LEU A 146 7.00 6.22 -18.95
C LEU A 146 7.33 6.14 -20.46
N GLY A 147 6.30 6.11 -21.32
CA GLY A 147 6.45 6.03 -22.78
C GLY A 147 6.93 4.68 -23.32
N GLU A 148 6.84 3.61 -22.53
CA GLU A 148 7.33 2.29 -22.90
C GLU A 148 6.54 1.63 -24.06
N ASP A 149 7.25 1.00 -25.00
CA ASP A 149 6.72 0.07 -26.02
C ASP A 149 7.46 -1.27 -25.94
N LEU A 150 7.38 -1.91 -24.76
CA LEU A 150 8.11 -3.14 -24.46
C LEU A 150 7.39 -4.36 -25.06
N LYS A 151 8.12 -5.11 -25.89
CA LYS A 151 7.61 -6.33 -26.55
C LYS A 151 8.26 -7.58 -25.97
N PRO A 152 7.50 -8.66 -25.74
CA PRO A 152 8.06 -9.93 -25.32
C PRO A 152 9.11 -10.44 -26.31
N THR A 153 10.20 -11.02 -25.79
CA THR A 153 11.22 -11.67 -26.60
C THR A 153 11.43 -13.11 -26.12
N VAL A 154 12.17 -13.92 -26.89
CA VAL A 154 12.53 -15.28 -26.49
C VAL A 154 13.25 -15.30 -25.13
N LYS A 155 14.06 -14.26 -24.84
CA LYS A 155 14.81 -14.11 -23.58
C LYS A 155 13.98 -13.48 -22.45
N THR A 156 13.04 -12.60 -22.79
CA THR A 156 12.27 -11.81 -21.82
C THR A 156 10.77 -11.95 -22.08
N LYS A 157 10.15 -12.95 -21.47
CA LYS A 157 8.72 -13.25 -21.68
C LYS A 157 7.79 -12.19 -21.09
N ILE A 158 8.18 -11.57 -19.98
CA ILE A 158 7.42 -10.53 -19.27
C ILE A 158 8.34 -9.31 -19.13
N PRO A 159 8.47 -8.48 -20.18
CA PRO A 159 9.37 -7.33 -20.15
C PRO A 159 8.80 -6.16 -19.36
N TRP A 160 7.49 -6.15 -19.10
CA TRP A 160 6.80 -5.05 -18.44
C TRP A 160 7.15 -4.99 -16.96
N ARG A 161 7.36 -3.76 -16.50
CA ARG A 161 7.90 -3.52 -15.16
C ARG A 161 6.99 -2.68 -14.27
N CYS A 162 5.75 -2.44 -14.67
CA CYS A 162 4.77 -1.77 -13.80
C CYS A 162 3.54 -2.65 -13.67
N ALA A 163 3.18 -3.02 -12.45
CA ALA A 163 2.00 -3.83 -12.16
C ALA A 163 1.20 -3.21 -11.02
N GLY A 164 -0.11 -3.16 -11.14
CA GLY A 164 -0.95 -2.50 -10.13
C GLY A 164 -2.43 -2.67 -10.40
N GLN A 165 -3.25 -1.98 -9.63
CA GLN A 165 -4.71 -2.07 -9.76
C GLN A 165 -5.34 -0.74 -9.36
N PHE A 166 -6.40 -0.35 -10.07
CA PHE A 166 -7.24 0.78 -9.69
C PHE A 166 -8.34 0.30 -8.73
N ASP A 167 -8.70 1.16 -7.79
CA ASP A 167 -9.66 0.83 -6.74
C ASP A 167 -11.07 0.60 -7.32
N ALA A 168 -11.38 1.21 -8.47
CA ALA A 168 -12.64 1.04 -9.20
C ALA A 168 -12.64 -0.12 -10.23
N GLY A 169 -11.55 -0.87 -10.36
CA GLY A 169 -11.42 -1.97 -11.32
C GLY A 169 -10.23 -1.82 -12.27
N ASP A 170 -10.33 -2.36 -13.47
CA ASP A 170 -9.27 -2.26 -14.48
C ASP A 170 -9.34 -0.89 -15.18
N ALA A 171 -8.17 -0.29 -15.46
CA ALA A 171 -8.11 0.92 -16.27
C ALA A 171 -8.55 0.60 -17.70
N SER A 172 -9.47 1.39 -18.25
CA SER A 172 -9.96 1.24 -19.62
C SER A 172 -9.20 2.10 -20.63
N GLU A 173 -8.60 3.22 -20.18
CA GLU A 173 -7.98 4.21 -21.06
C GLU A 173 -6.63 4.68 -20.51
N ALA A 174 -5.80 5.23 -21.41
CA ALA A 174 -4.56 5.89 -21.07
C ALA A 174 -4.83 7.24 -20.40
N ALA A 175 -4.20 7.49 -19.26
CA ALA A 175 -4.30 8.78 -18.57
C ALA A 175 -3.04 9.09 -17.76
N ILE A 176 -2.79 10.38 -17.56
CA ILE A 176 -1.70 10.87 -16.72
C ILE A 176 -2.21 11.02 -15.29
N TYR A 177 -1.52 10.37 -14.37
CA TYR A 177 -1.82 10.42 -12.94
C TYR A 177 -0.65 11.02 -12.18
N LEU A 178 -0.96 11.71 -11.08
CA LEU A 178 0.05 12.02 -10.08
C LEU A 178 0.29 10.76 -9.25
N CYS A 179 1.51 10.26 -9.27
CA CYS A 179 1.91 9.10 -8.50
C CYS A 179 2.75 9.52 -7.30
N LEU A 180 2.47 8.96 -6.13
CA LEU A 180 3.16 9.25 -4.87
C LEU A 180 3.87 8.00 -4.36
N LEU A 181 5.20 8.06 -4.25
CA LEU A 181 6.02 6.98 -3.74
C LEU A 181 5.73 6.72 -2.26
N LEU A 182 5.48 5.46 -1.92
CA LEU A 182 5.29 5.02 -0.53
C LEU A 182 6.61 4.54 0.07
N PHE A 183 7.21 3.53 -0.56
CA PHE A 183 8.44 2.89 -0.14
C PHE A 183 9.15 2.25 -1.33
N SER A 184 10.46 2.01 -1.19
CA SER A 184 11.27 1.25 -2.14
C SER A 184 11.90 0.05 -1.45
N GLU A 185 12.01 -1.06 -2.16
CA GLU A 185 12.68 -2.28 -1.72
C GLU A 185 13.82 -2.62 -2.68
N THR A 186 15.03 -2.81 -2.16
CA THR A 186 16.19 -3.33 -2.90
C THR A 186 16.58 -4.69 -2.34
N LYS A 187 17.05 -5.59 -3.22
CA LYS A 187 17.57 -6.89 -2.80
C LYS A 187 19.06 -6.79 -2.56
N SER A 188 19.57 -7.46 -1.52
CA SER A 188 21.02 -7.55 -1.28
C SER A 188 21.77 -8.20 -2.45
N SER A 189 21.14 -9.12 -3.17
CA SER A 189 21.70 -9.77 -4.36
C SER A 189 21.72 -8.88 -5.61
N GLU A 190 20.88 -7.85 -5.68
CA GLU A 190 20.76 -6.92 -6.80
C GLU A 190 20.52 -5.50 -6.26
N PRO A 191 21.55 -4.84 -5.69
CA PRO A 191 21.39 -3.55 -5.01
C PRO A 191 20.97 -2.44 -5.98
N ASP A 192 21.36 -2.57 -7.25
CA ASP A 192 21.00 -1.64 -8.32
C ASP A 192 19.60 -1.89 -8.89
N TYR A 193 18.82 -2.83 -8.36
CA TYR A 193 17.47 -3.11 -8.82
C TYR A 193 16.46 -2.90 -7.69
N ALA A 194 15.61 -1.89 -7.87
CA ALA A 194 14.61 -1.51 -6.88
C ALA A 194 13.20 -1.85 -7.33
N CYS A 195 12.35 -2.19 -6.37
CA CYS A 195 10.90 -2.20 -6.48
C CYS A 195 10.36 -0.98 -5.74
N GLU A 196 9.72 -0.06 -6.45
CA GLU A 196 9.09 1.14 -5.88
C GLU A 196 7.58 0.94 -5.85
N VAL A 197 6.95 1.12 -4.69
CA VAL A 197 5.50 0.99 -4.51
C VAL A 197 4.90 2.37 -4.31
N PHE A 198 3.85 2.69 -5.07
CA PHE A 198 3.29 4.04 -5.12
C PHE A 198 1.76 4.06 -5.24
N LEU A 199 1.17 5.17 -4.80
CA LEU A 199 -0.25 5.47 -5.00
C LEU A 199 -0.48 6.13 -6.34
N ILE A 200 -1.63 5.83 -6.93
CA ILE A 200 -2.17 6.52 -8.10
C ILE A 200 -3.22 7.51 -7.59
N LEU A 201 -3.02 8.80 -7.87
CA LEU A 201 -3.84 9.88 -7.34
C LEU A 201 -4.54 10.64 -8.46
N GLU A 202 -5.79 11.03 -8.20
CA GLU A 202 -6.55 11.97 -9.02
C GLU A 202 -6.79 13.27 -8.26
N PRO A 203 -6.66 14.44 -8.90
CA PRO A 203 -7.01 15.71 -8.28
C PRO A 203 -8.52 15.78 -8.01
N VAL A 204 -8.87 16.38 -6.88
CA VAL A 204 -10.22 16.73 -6.48
C VAL A 204 -10.20 18.20 -6.07
N GLU A 205 -10.94 19.02 -6.81
CA GLU A 205 -11.03 20.44 -6.51
C GLU A 205 -12.05 20.66 -5.38
N ILE A 206 -11.55 21.10 -4.21
CA ILE A 206 -12.38 21.36 -3.04
C ILE A 206 -12.06 22.76 -2.53
N ARG A 207 -13.05 23.67 -2.62
CA ARG A 207 -12.98 25.03 -2.06
C ARG A 207 -11.68 25.76 -2.45
N SER A 208 -11.34 25.72 -3.74
CA SER A 208 -10.17 26.38 -4.35
C SER A 208 -8.78 25.85 -3.93
N ALA A 209 -8.71 24.73 -3.21
CA ALA A 209 -7.46 24.01 -2.95
C ALA A 209 -7.47 22.68 -3.72
N VAL A 210 -6.36 22.39 -4.41
CA VAL A 210 -6.15 21.09 -5.04
C VAL A 210 -5.87 20.08 -3.94
N LYS A 211 -6.79 19.14 -3.76
CA LYS A 211 -6.57 17.92 -2.97
C LYS A 211 -6.52 16.74 -3.91
N TYR A 212 -6.12 15.58 -3.40
CA TYR A 212 -6.06 14.37 -4.19
C TYR A 212 -6.88 13.27 -3.55
N LYS A 213 -7.56 12.46 -4.34
CA LYS A 213 -8.09 11.17 -3.90
C LYS A 213 -7.20 10.08 -4.43
N ARG A 214 -7.09 8.98 -3.68
CA ARG A 214 -6.49 7.76 -4.20
C ARG A 214 -7.46 7.09 -5.19
N VAL A 215 -6.94 6.61 -6.31
CA VAL A 215 -7.70 5.81 -7.28
C VAL A 215 -7.05 4.48 -7.62
N GLY A 216 -5.86 4.21 -7.10
CA GLY A 216 -5.18 2.95 -7.30
C GLY A 216 -3.83 2.90 -6.63
N MET A 217 -3.15 1.79 -6.86
CA MET A 217 -1.81 1.53 -6.34
C MET A 217 -1.06 0.60 -7.29
N ALA A 218 0.23 0.85 -7.43
CA ALA A 218 1.07 0.06 -8.32
C ALA A 218 2.48 -0.07 -7.75
N ARG A 219 3.23 -0.97 -8.38
CA ARG A 219 4.66 -1.11 -8.17
C ARG A 219 5.37 -1.03 -9.50
N ILE A 220 6.53 -0.41 -9.51
CA ILE A 220 7.41 -0.36 -10.66
C ILE A 220 8.77 -0.93 -10.28
N TRP A 221 9.36 -1.70 -11.18
CA TRP A 221 10.73 -2.18 -11.02
C TRP A 221 11.68 -1.43 -11.96
N GLY A 222 12.92 -1.25 -11.54
CA GLY A 222 13.90 -0.57 -12.38
C GLY A 222 15.26 -0.43 -11.70
N ARG A 223 16.24 -0.01 -12.51
CA ARG A 223 17.59 0.30 -12.02
C ARG A 223 17.79 1.74 -11.58
N SER A 224 16.95 2.62 -12.09
CA SER A 224 16.96 4.04 -11.74
C SER A 224 15.72 4.35 -10.90
N PRO A 225 15.83 5.21 -9.87
CA PRO A 225 14.67 5.70 -9.13
C PRO A 225 13.67 6.38 -10.08
N THR A 226 12.39 6.02 -9.96
CA THR A 226 11.33 6.60 -10.78
C THR A 226 10.86 7.94 -10.20
N PHE A 227 10.97 8.11 -8.87
CA PHE A 227 10.48 9.27 -8.15
C PHE A 227 11.65 10.08 -7.61
N ASN A 228 11.70 11.38 -7.93
CA ASN A 228 12.81 12.25 -7.55
C ASN A 228 12.38 13.62 -7.01
N ALA A 229 11.10 13.97 -7.10
CA ALA A 229 10.58 15.28 -6.69
C ALA A 229 9.77 15.18 -5.40
N ALA A 230 10.31 15.68 -4.29
CA ALA A 230 9.53 15.80 -3.05
C ALA A 230 8.44 16.87 -3.19
N LYS A 231 7.19 16.54 -2.86
CA LYS A 231 6.08 17.49 -2.76
C LYS A 231 5.26 17.24 -1.50
N THR A 232 4.71 18.32 -0.95
CA THR A 232 3.66 18.23 0.06
C THR A 232 2.31 18.07 -0.62
N ILE A 233 1.56 17.02 -0.26
CA ILE A 233 0.26 16.69 -0.84
C ILE A 233 -0.79 16.54 0.27
N SER A 234 -1.99 17.04 0.00
CA SER A 234 -3.19 16.78 0.80
C SER A 234 -4.04 15.72 0.13
N ILE A 235 -4.28 14.61 0.81
CA ILE A 235 -5.07 13.48 0.31
C ILE A 235 -6.39 13.39 1.08
N VAL A 236 -7.49 13.24 0.35
CA VAL A 236 -8.84 12.96 0.86
C VAL A 236 -9.10 11.47 0.73
N LEU A 237 -9.65 10.89 1.80
CA LEU A 237 -9.81 9.45 1.94
C LEU A 237 -11.30 9.03 1.90
N VAL A 238 -12.20 9.88 2.39
CA VAL A 238 -13.67 9.65 2.40
C VAL A 238 -14.37 10.98 2.16
#